data_AF-A0A136KF12-F1
#
_entry.id   AF-A0A136KF12-F1
#
_cell.length_a   1.000
_cell.length_b   1.000
_cell.length_c   1.000
_cell.angle_alpha   90.00
_cell.angle_beta   90.00
_cell.angle_gamma   90.00
#
_symmetry.space_group_name_H-M   'P 1'
#
loop_
_entity.id
_entity.type
_entity.pdbx_description
1 polymer ?
#
loop_
_entity_poly.entity_id
_entity_poly.type
_entity_poly.pdbx_seq_one_letter_code
_entity_poly.pdbx_strand_id
1 'polypeptide(L)'
;MFFGKKQAVEKTKTTQSIYDIKDLLAPSYVEVDFSHIQIDGVYYKSLFVIGYPRFVHPNWLSALINFDHSLNLSLYVYPTDSNETLEDLKKRLLRCKLLLVQIKIQEGQLTLRSRLPLGMLF
;
A
#
# COMPACT_ATOMS: atom_id res chain seq x y z
N MET A 1 -38.97 -55.87 -0.63
CA MET A 1 -37.68 -55.21 -0.89
C MET A 1 -37.98 -53.86 -1.53
N PHE A 2 -37.57 -52.78 -0.85
CA PHE A 2 -37.80 -51.37 -1.17
C PHE A 2 -36.83 -50.89 -2.26
N PHE A 3 -37.26 -49.96 -3.14
CA PHE A 3 -36.48 -48.96 -3.91
C PHE A 3 -37.44 -48.43 -5.00
N GLY A 4 -37.81 -47.16 -5.15
CA GLY A 4 -37.25 -45.90 -4.70
C GLY A 4 -37.60 -44.87 -5.78
N LYS A 5 -38.87 -44.44 -5.87
CA LYS A 5 -39.24 -43.28 -6.71
C LYS A 5 -38.65 -42.05 -6.04
N LYS A 6 -37.56 -41.53 -6.62
CA LYS A 6 -36.99 -40.24 -6.23
C LYS A 6 -38.06 -39.16 -6.45
N GLN A 7 -38.49 -38.59 -5.34
CA GLN A 7 -39.30 -37.38 -5.29
C GLN A 7 -38.52 -36.25 -5.95
N ALA A 8 -39.05 -35.69 -7.03
CA ALA A 8 -38.62 -34.39 -7.53
C ALA A 8 -39.09 -33.35 -6.52
N VAL A 9 -38.15 -32.76 -5.79
CA VAL A 9 -38.42 -31.63 -4.91
C VAL A 9 -38.69 -30.42 -5.78
N GLU A 10 -39.96 -30.18 -6.09
CA GLU A 10 -40.44 -28.87 -6.53
C GLU A 10 -40.13 -27.86 -5.43
N LYS A 11 -39.15 -26.98 -5.67
CA LYS A 11 -38.94 -25.80 -4.84
C LYS A 11 -40.00 -24.77 -5.19
N THR A 12 -41.20 -24.95 -4.66
CA THR A 12 -42.21 -23.90 -4.58
C THR A 12 -41.69 -22.83 -3.62
N LYS A 13 -41.02 -21.80 -4.17
CA LYS A 13 -40.56 -20.65 -3.38
C LYS A 13 -41.73 -19.69 -3.19
N THR A 14 -42.40 -19.91 -2.06
CA THR A 14 -43.46 -19.10 -1.46
C THR A 14 -43.21 -17.60 -1.60
N THR A 15 -44.20 -16.93 -2.21
CA THR A 15 -44.50 -15.50 -2.12
C THR A 15 -44.28 -14.97 -0.69
N GLN A 16 -43.67 -13.78 -0.55
CA GLN A 16 -43.41 -13.01 0.70
C GLN A 16 -41.93 -12.96 1.15
N SER A 17 -41.07 -12.45 0.27
CA SER A 17 -39.90 -11.62 0.59
C SER A 17 -39.56 -10.88 -0.70
N ILE A 18 -40.21 -9.73 -0.92
CA ILE A 18 -40.43 -9.15 -2.26
C ILE A 18 -39.10 -8.70 -2.93
N TYR A 19 -38.00 -8.58 -2.20
CA TYR A 19 -36.65 -8.52 -2.80
C TYR A 19 -35.69 -9.27 -1.88
N ASP A 20 -34.90 -10.20 -2.42
CA ASP A 20 -33.71 -10.68 -1.72
C ASP A 20 -32.74 -9.47 -1.64
N ILE A 21 -32.09 -9.22 -0.50
CA ILE A 21 -31.19 -8.05 -0.35
C ILE A 21 -30.12 -8.05 -1.44
N LYS A 22 -29.76 -9.25 -1.91
CA LYS A 22 -28.84 -9.49 -3.03
C LYS A 22 -29.33 -8.93 -4.36
N ASP A 23 -30.63 -8.99 -4.61
CA ASP A 23 -31.27 -8.53 -5.84
C ASP A 23 -31.40 -7.00 -5.84
N LEU A 24 -31.60 -6.40 -4.65
CA LEU A 24 -31.57 -4.94 -4.47
C LEU A 24 -30.17 -4.34 -4.68
N LEU A 25 -29.12 -5.09 -4.32
CA LEU A 25 -27.72 -4.69 -4.49
C LEU A 25 -27.12 -5.15 -5.83
N ALA A 26 -27.90 -5.84 -6.66
CA ALA A 26 -27.40 -6.30 -7.95
C ALA A 26 -27.20 -5.11 -8.90
N PRO A 27 -26.07 -5.04 -9.61
CA PRO A 27 -25.86 -4.05 -10.65
C PRO A 27 -26.85 -4.24 -11.80
N SER A 28 -27.14 -3.17 -12.55
CA SER A 28 -28.12 -3.22 -13.64
C SER A 28 -27.56 -3.96 -14.86
N TYR A 29 -26.25 -3.87 -15.09
CA TYR A 29 -25.58 -4.52 -16.22
C TYR A 29 -24.14 -4.92 -15.87
N VAL A 30 -23.78 -6.17 -16.19
CA VAL A 30 -22.41 -6.69 -16.05
C VAL A 30 -22.02 -7.43 -17.31
N GLU A 31 -20.91 -7.03 -17.92
CA GLU A 31 -20.25 -7.73 -19.03
C GLU A 31 -18.88 -8.23 -18.56
N VAL A 32 -18.61 -9.51 -18.80
CA VAL A 32 -17.39 -10.18 -18.37
C VAL A 32 -16.61 -10.61 -19.60
N ASP A 33 -15.49 -9.95 -19.82
CA ASP A 33 -14.54 -10.27 -20.87
C ASP A 33 -13.26 -10.88 -20.27
N PHE A 34 -12.43 -11.50 -21.11
CA PHE A 34 -11.16 -12.07 -20.65
C PHE A 34 -10.19 -11.03 -20.10
N SER A 35 -10.27 -9.79 -20.61
CA SER A 35 -9.31 -8.73 -20.28
C SER A 35 -9.84 -7.71 -19.27
N HIS A 36 -11.15 -7.58 -19.13
CA HIS A 36 -11.77 -6.56 -18.31
C HIS A 36 -13.19 -6.97 -17.93
N ILE A 37 -13.72 -6.33 -16.88
CA ILE A 37 -15.11 -6.47 -16.46
C ILE A 37 -15.74 -5.09 -16.57
N GLN A 38 -16.89 -4.99 -17.22
CA GLN A 38 -17.67 -3.76 -17.29
C GLN A 38 -18.89 -3.88 -16.37
N ILE A 39 -19.06 -2.94 -15.45
CA ILE A 39 -20.21 -2.86 -14.54
C ILE A 39 -20.80 -1.47 -14.70
N ASP A 40 -22.07 -1.37 -15.10
CA ASP A 40 -22.81 -0.11 -15.27
C ASP A 40 -22.04 0.96 -16.08
N GLY A 41 -21.29 0.53 -17.11
CA GLY A 41 -20.50 1.42 -17.98
C GLY A 41 -19.10 1.75 -17.47
N VAL A 42 -18.69 1.27 -16.29
CA VAL A 42 -17.34 1.44 -15.73
C VAL A 42 -16.50 0.19 -15.99
N TYR A 43 -15.29 0.39 -16.50
CA TYR A 43 -14.35 -0.67 -16.81
C TYR A 43 -13.40 -0.96 -15.64
N TYR A 44 -13.33 -2.22 -15.26
CA TYR A 44 -12.45 -2.74 -14.22
C TYR A 44 -11.42 -3.68 -14.83
N LYS A 45 -10.14 -3.49 -14.48
CA LYS A 45 -9.03 -4.36 -14.87
C LYS A 45 -8.11 -4.56 -13.67
N SER A 46 -7.79 -5.81 -13.38
CA SER A 46 -6.78 -6.15 -12.38
C SER A 46 -5.46 -6.45 -13.09
N LEU A 47 -4.38 -5.83 -12.62
CA LEU A 47 -3.04 -6.00 -13.15
C LEU A 47 -2.16 -6.58 -12.05
N PHE A 48 -1.43 -7.65 -12.39
CA PHE A 48 -0.43 -8.24 -11.50
C PHE A 48 0.95 -7.99 -12.08
N VAL A 49 1.79 -7.28 -11.32
CA VAL A 49 3.16 -6.98 -11.71
C VAL A 49 4.10 -7.96 -11.02
N ILE A 50 4.89 -8.67 -11.83
CA ILE A 50 5.99 -9.52 -11.38
C ILE A 50 7.33 -8.90 -11.77
N GLY A 51 8.36 -9.11 -10.95
CA GLY A 51 9.71 -8.62 -11.26
C GLY A 51 9.97 -7.17 -10.87
N TYR A 52 9.64 -6.77 -9.63
CA TYR A 52 10.07 -5.48 -9.10
C TYR A 52 11.60 -5.34 -9.13
N PRO A 53 12.14 -4.12 -9.29
CA PRO A 53 13.58 -3.87 -9.23
C PRO A 53 14.16 -4.38 -7.90
N ARG A 54 15.34 -5.02 -7.95
CA ARG A 54 16.05 -5.48 -6.74
C ARG A 54 16.42 -4.31 -5.80
N PHE A 55 16.62 -3.12 -6.36
CA PHE A 55 16.91 -1.90 -5.62
C PHE A 55 15.92 -0.80 -6.03
N VAL A 56 15.29 -0.15 -5.07
CA VAL A 56 14.36 0.97 -5.29
C VAL A 56 14.92 2.25 -4.71
N HIS A 57 14.84 3.33 -5.49
CA HIS A 57 15.15 4.68 -5.02
C HIS A 57 13.92 5.31 -4.35
N PRO A 58 14.09 6.36 -3.53
CA PRO A 58 12.97 7.17 -3.08
C PRO A 58 12.10 7.61 -4.27
N ASN A 59 10.78 7.70 -4.07
CA ASN A 59 9.79 8.10 -5.09
C ASN A 59 9.58 7.15 -6.28
N TRP A 60 10.10 5.92 -6.26
CA TRP A 60 9.91 4.98 -7.37
C TRP A 60 8.43 4.66 -7.69
N LEU A 61 7.54 4.67 -6.69
CA LEU A 61 6.10 4.39 -6.86
C LEU A 61 5.28 5.65 -7.19
N SER A 62 5.92 6.82 -7.34
CA SER A 62 5.22 8.10 -7.46
C SER A 62 4.25 8.15 -8.65
N ALA A 63 4.60 7.56 -9.79
CA ALA A 63 3.75 7.53 -10.97
C ALA A 63 2.41 6.81 -10.73
N LEU A 64 2.40 5.79 -9.88
CA LEU A 64 1.20 5.04 -9.51
C LEU A 64 0.37 5.76 -8.44
N ILE A 65 1.02 6.47 -7.52
CA ILE A 65 0.35 7.21 -6.45
C ILE A 65 -0.29 8.49 -6.98
N ASN A 66 0.37 9.16 -7.94
CA ASN A 66 -0.08 10.42 -8.53
C ASN A 66 -0.98 10.19 -9.76
N PHE A 67 -1.61 9.02 -9.86
CA PHE A 67 -2.50 8.72 -10.96
C PHE A 67 -3.86 9.43 -10.75
N ASP A 68 -4.37 10.10 -11.78
CA ASP A 68 -5.56 10.96 -11.69
C ASP A 68 -6.90 10.19 -11.51
N HIS A 69 -6.88 8.86 -11.45
CA HIS A 69 -8.06 8.02 -11.32
C HIS A 69 -7.98 7.09 -10.11
N SER A 70 -9.14 6.59 -9.68
CA SER A 70 -9.23 5.64 -8.57
C SER A 70 -8.51 4.33 -8.90
N LEU A 71 -7.44 4.06 -8.15
CA LEU A 71 -6.64 2.85 -8.28
C LEU A 71 -6.51 2.18 -6.91
N ASN A 72 -6.81 0.89 -6.85
CA ASN A 72 -6.60 0.07 -5.67
C ASN A 72 -5.26 -0.67 -5.82
N LEU A 73 -4.34 -0.45 -4.88
CA LEU A 73 -3.01 -1.07 -4.89
C LEU A 73 -2.80 -1.92 -3.64
N SER A 74 -2.39 -3.17 -3.85
CA SER A 74 -2.02 -4.10 -2.78
C SER A 74 -0.60 -4.59 -3.04
N LEU A 75 0.32 -4.34 -2.11
CA LEU A 75 1.71 -4.77 -2.20
C LEU A 75 1.99 -5.89 -1.20
N TYR A 76 2.53 -7.00 -1.70
CA TYR A 76 2.97 -8.12 -0.88
C TYR A 76 4.50 -8.14 -0.84
N VAL A 77 5.07 -7.77 0.30
CA VAL A 77 6.53 -7.76 0.52
C VAL A 77 6.90 -8.90 1.47
N TYR A 78 7.77 -9.78 1.01
CA TYR A 78 8.33 -10.83 1.86
C TYR A 78 9.63 -10.33 2.49
N PRO A 79 9.77 -10.42 3.83
CA PRO A 79 11.01 -10.03 4.48
C PRO A 79 12.14 -10.98 4.08
N THR A 80 13.29 -10.41 3.75
CA THR A 80 14.57 -11.13 3.64
C THR A 80 15.29 -11.09 4.99
N ASP A 81 16.40 -11.84 5.14
CA ASP A 81 17.10 -12.04 6.41
C ASP A 81 17.33 -10.73 7.20
N SER A 82 16.99 -10.75 8.49
CA SER A 82 16.82 -9.55 9.32
C SER A 82 18.15 -9.03 9.90
N ASN A 83 19.17 -9.87 9.96
CA ASN A 83 20.45 -9.49 10.56
C ASN A 83 21.17 -8.42 9.73
N GLU A 84 21.31 -8.62 8.42
CA GLU A 84 22.00 -7.68 7.54
C GLU A 84 21.25 -6.33 7.46
N THR A 85 19.92 -6.38 7.35
CA THR A 85 19.09 -5.17 7.28
C THR A 85 19.14 -4.37 8.59
N LEU A 86 19.17 -5.04 9.75
CA LEU A 86 19.29 -4.39 11.04
C LEU A 86 20.65 -3.71 11.22
N GLU A 87 21.74 -4.35 10.80
CA GLU A 87 23.07 -3.73 10.81
C GLU A 87 23.13 -2.49 9.94
N ASP A 88 22.55 -2.54 8.73
CA ASP A 88 22.54 -1.40 7.82
C ASP A 88 21.70 -0.23 8.36
N LEU A 89 20.56 -0.52 8.98
CA LEU A 89 19.76 0.50 9.66
C LEU A 89 20.52 1.12 10.85
N LYS A 90 21.21 0.30 11.65
CA LYS A 90 22.08 0.79 12.74
C LYS A 90 23.17 1.71 12.20
N LYS A 91 23.85 1.33 11.11
CA LYS A 91 24.89 2.16 10.46
C LYS A 91 24.33 3.50 9.94
N ARG A 92 23.14 3.50 9.36
CA ARG A 92 22.47 4.73 8.89
C ARG A 92 22.08 5.64 10.06
N LEU A 93 21.51 5.08 11.12
CA LEU A 93 21.15 5.82 12.33
C LEU A 93 22.39 6.42 13.00
N LEU A 94 23.46 5.65 13.11
CA LEU A 94 24.74 6.11 13.67
C LEU A 94 25.28 7.31 12.89
N ARG A 95 25.25 7.26 11.56
CA ARG A 95 25.64 8.39 10.69
C ARG A 95 24.81 9.64 10.94
N CYS A 96 23.47 9.52 10.98
CA CYS A 96 22.61 10.66 11.30
C CYS A 96 22.90 11.25 12.68
N LYS A 97 23.06 10.40 13.69
CA LYS A 97 23.37 10.84 15.05
C LYS A 97 24.73 11.55 15.12
N LEU A 98 25.72 11.04 14.40
CA LEU A 98 27.05 11.65 14.32
C LEU A 98 26.97 13.04 13.65
N LEU A 99 26.23 13.18 12.54
CA LEU A 99 25.98 14.48 11.90
C LEU A 99 25.29 15.47 12.85
N LEU A 100 24.27 15.03 13.60
CA LEU A 100 23.60 15.87 14.58
C LEU A 100 24.53 16.34 15.70
N VAL A 101 25.40 15.46 16.19
CA VAL A 101 26.40 15.84 17.20
C VAL A 101 27.38 16.86 16.64
N GLN A 102 27.85 16.68 15.39
CA GLN A 102 28.72 17.66 14.72
C GLN A 102 28.05 19.04 14.62
N ILE A 103 26.78 19.09 14.22
CA ILE A 103 26.01 20.34 14.15
C ILE A 103 25.93 21.01 15.52
N LYS A 104 25.60 20.26 16.58
CA LYS A 104 25.55 20.81 17.95
C LYS A 104 26.90 21.36 18.43
N ILE A 105 28.00 20.70 18.07
CA ILE A 105 29.35 21.19 18.40
C ILE A 105 29.63 22.50 17.66
N GLN A 106 29.29 22.59 16.37
CA GLN A 106 29.46 23.80 15.57
C GLN A 106 28.68 24.98 16.16
N GLU A 107 27.41 24.78 16.53
CA GLU A 107 26.59 25.80 17.18
C GLU A 107 27.19 26.27 18.52
N GLY A 108 27.68 25.33 19.34
CA GLY A 108 28.38 25.66 20.58
C GLY A 108 29.64 26.52 20.36
N GLN A 109 30.44 26.20 19.34
CA GLN A 109 31.64 26.95 18.98
C GLN A 109 31.33 28.37 18.44
N LEU A 110 30.26 28.51 17.65
CA LEU A 110 29.79 29.82 17.16
C LEU A 110 29.28 30.72 18.31
N THR A 111 28.67 30.10 19.32
CA THR A 111 28.17 30.81 20.52
C THR A 111 29.32 31.27 21.42
N LEU A 112 30.41 30.50 21.53
CA LEU A 112 31.61 30.88 22.29
C LEU A 112 32.44 31.96 21.57
N ARG A 113 32.54 31.88 20.23
CA ARG A 113 33.33 32.84 19.42
C ARG A 113 32.75 34.25 19.42
N SER A 114 31.42 34.39 19.50
CA SER A 114 30.73 35.69 19.59
C SER A 114 30.70 36.29 21.01
N ARG A 115 31.07 35.51 22.04
CA ARG A 115 31.17 35.96 23.44
C ARG A 115 32.58 36.34 23.88
N LEU A 116 33.60 36.15 23.04
CA LEU A 116 34.92 36.71 23.31
C LEU A 116 34.83 38.24 23.22
N PRO A 117 35.16 38.99 24.29
CA PRO A 117 35.06 40.44 24.26
C PRO A 117 35.97 40.97 23.17
N LEU A 118 35.41 41.78 22.26
CA LEU A 118 36.05 42.34 21.07
C LEU A 118 37.24 43.29 21.36
N GLY A 119 37.70 43.38 22.61
CA GLY A 119 38.75 44.29 23.09
C GLY A 119 40.11 43.65 23.38
N MET A 120 40.34 42.38 23.00
CA MET A 120 41.60 41.67 23.29
C MET A 120 42.42 41.32 22.03
N LEU A 121 42.05 41.86 20.87
CA LEU A 121 42.69 41.60 19.57
C LEU A 121 43.41 42.82 18.96
N PHE A 122 43.79 43.79 19.78
CA PHE A 122 44.75 44.85 19.43
C PHE A 122 45.81 44.97 20.51
#